data_AF-A0A524BJ31-F1
#
_entry.id   AF-A0A524BJ31-F1
#
_cell.length_a   1.000
_cell.length_b   1.000
_cell.length_c   1.000
_cell.angle_alpha   90.00
_cell.angle_beta   90.00
_cell.angle_gamma   90.00
#
_symmetry.space_group_name_H-M   'P 1'
#
loop_
_entity.id
_entity.type
_entity.pdbx_description
1 polymer ?
#
loop_
_entity_poly.entity_id
_entity_poly.type
_entity_poly.pdbx_seq_one_letter_code
_entity_poly.pdbx_strand_id
1 'polypeptide(L)'
;MIGPVIVEPGQTAVDVAVGRFVTFNVDDVTAWTISSSDEAVVAVTAGKDDGSAQFLPGGEALAPGTAEITLTNMDNTEDKWVVTVTVTE
;
A
#
# COMPACT_ATOMS: atom_id res chain seq x y z
N MET A 1 15.04 9.77 9.64
CA MET A 1 13.94 8.90 9.16
C MET A 1 14.38 8.27 7.85
N ILE A 2 14.20 6.97 7.70
CA ILE A 2 14.33 6.31 6.39
C ILE A 2 13.00 6.48 5.68
N GLY A 3 13.02 6.85 4.41
CA GLY A 3 11.79 7.01 3.61
C GLY A 3 11.01 5.70 3.46
N PRO A 4 9.75 5.77 3.01
CA PRO A 4 8.91 4.59 2.76
C PRO A 4 9.53 3.69 1.67
N VAL A 5 9.14 2.42 1.62
CA VAL A 5 9.35 1.61 0.41
C VAL A 5 8.27 2.01 -0.58
N ILE A 6 8.67 2.45 -1.76
CA ILE A 6 7.74 2.79 -2.83
C ILE A 6 7.56 1.56 -3.71
N VAL A 7 6.31 1.22 -3.97
CA VAL A 7 5.88 0.18 -4.90
C VAL A 7 5.38 0.88 -6.16
N GLU A 8 6.01 0.59 -7.29
CA GLU A 8 5.72 1.15 -8.60
C GLU A 8 4.67 0.31 -9.35
N PRO A 9 3.85 0.93 -10.23
CA PRO A 9 2.82 0.22 -10.98
C PRO A 9 3.32 -1.06 -11.66
N GLY A 10 2.58 -2.15 -11.49
CA GLY A 10 2.90 -3.46 -12.07
C GLY A 10 3.87 -4.32 -11.25
N GLN A 11 4.48 -3.80 -10.17
CA GLN A 11 5.16 -4.66 -9.21
C GLN A 11 4.16 -5.56 -8.49
N THR A 12 4.52 -6.82 -8.25
CA THR A 12 3.62 -7.81 -7.61
C THR A 12 4.13 -8.29 -6.26
N ALA A 13 5.33 -7.89 -5.85
CA ALA A 13 5.90 -8.23 -4.56
C ALA A 13 6.90 -7.18 -4.07
N VAL A 14 7.04 -7.09 -2.74
CA VAL A 14 8.00 -6.21 -2.07
C VAL A 14 8.38 -6.72 -0.68
N ASP A 15 9.63 -6.52 -0.28
CA ASP A 15 10.11 -6.80 1.07
C ASP A 15 10.19 -5.49 1.87
N VAL A 16 9.77 -5.56 3.14
CA VAL A 16 9.72 -4.41 4.05
C VAL A 16 10.16 -4.86 5.43
N ALA A 17 10.87 -4.01 6.17
CA ALA A 17 11.18 -4.28 7.58
C ALA A 17 10.05 -3.76 8.49
N VAL A 18 9.86 -4.40 9.65
CA VAL A 18 8.93 -3.92 10.69
C VAL A 18 9.18 -2.45 11.02
N GLY A 19 8.09 -1.68 11.21
CA GLY A 19 8.11 -0.25 11.49
C GLY A 19 8.38 0.63 10.26
N ARG A 20 8.55 0.04 9.07
CA ARG A 20 8.58 0.79 7.81
C ARG A 20 7.18 0.94 7.23
N PHE A 21 7.04 1.99 6.44
CA PHE A 21 5.87 2.20 5.60
C PHE A 21 6.12 1.68 4.19
N VAL A 22 5.10 1.06 3.61
CA VAL A 22 4.97 0.79 2.18
C VAL A 22 4.00 1.81 1.58
N THR A 23 4.34 2.35 0.42
CA THR A 23 3.51 3.31 -0.32
C THR A 23 3.37 2.84 -1.76
N PHE A 24 2.16 2.91 -2.30
CA PHE A 24 1.86 2.51 -3.67
C PHE A 24 1.76 3.76 -4.53
N ASN A 25 2.61 3.84 -5.55
CA ASN A 25 2.59 4.93 -6.51
C ASN A 25 1.39 4.74 -7.45
N VAL A 26 0.37 5.58 -7.31
CA VAL A 26 -0.84 5.60 -8.12
C VAL A 26 -0.98 6.96 -8.78
N ASP A 27 -1.71 7.01 -9.87
CA ASP A 27 -1.97 8.21 -10.66
C ASP A 27 -2.96 9.18 -9.98
N ASP A 28 -4.05 8.66 -9.41
CA ASP A 28 -5.03 9.44 -8.65
C ASP A 28 -5.20 8.88 -7.22
N VAL A 29 -4.74 9.63 -6.22
CA VAL A 29 -4.80 9.20 -4.81
C VAL A 29 -6.21 9.01 -4.25
N THR A 30 -7.23 9.53 -4.91
CA THR A 30 -8.63 9.47 -4.48
C THR A 30 -9.44 8.38 -5.19
N ALA A 31 -8.95 7.88 -6.33
CA ALA A 31 -9.63 6.85 -7.11
C ALA A 31 -9.43 5.44 -6.54
N TRP A 32 -8.34 5.20 -5.79
CA TRP A 32 -7.97 3.86 -5.34
C TRP A 32 -8.38 3.59 -3.89
N THR A 33 -9.10 2.49 -3.68
CA THR A 33 -9.25 1.88 -2.34
C THR A 33 -8.15 0.84 -2.11
N ILE A 34 -7.82 0.59 -0.84
CA ILE A 34 -6.77 -0.35 -0.44
C ILE A 34 -7.30 -1.27 0.67
N SER A 35 -6.92 -2.54 0.61
CA SER A 35 -7.22 -3.53 1.65
C SER A 35 -6.03 -4.46 1.86
N SER A 36 -5.80 -4.87 3.10
CA SER A 36 -4.85 -5.92 3.46
C SER A 36 -5.57 -7.24 3.72
N SER A 37 -4.98 -8.36 3.29
CA SER A 37 -5.43 -9.70 3.72
C SER A 37 -5.15 -9.97 5.20
N ASP A 38 -4.19 -9.24 5.79
CA ASP A 38 -3.81 -9.34 7.21
C ASP A 38 -3.35 -7.98 7.75
N GLU A 39 -4.28 -7.23 8.34
CA GLU A 39 -4.01 -5.92 8.97
C GLU A 39 -3.12 -6.02 10.22
N ALA A 40 -2.89 -7.22 10.78
CA ALA A 40 -1.93 -7.41 11.86
C ALA A 40 -0.48 -7.49 11.36
N VAL A 41 -0.27 -7.74 10.06
CA VAL A 41 1.04 -7.74 9.40
C VAL A 41 1.29 -6.40 8.69
N VAL A 42 0.33 -5.94 7.88
CA VAL A 42 0.39 -4.63 7.21
C VAL A 42 -0.93 -3.89 7.42
N ALA A 43 -0.89 -2.82 8.22
CA ALA A 43 -2.04 -1.97 8.45
C ALA A 43 -2.16 -0.90 7.36
N VAL A 44 -3.18 -0.97 6.50
CA VAL A 44 -3.28 -0.08 5.33
C VAL A 44 -4.08 1.19 5.60
N THR A 45 -3.75 2.24 4.86
CA THR A 45 -4.46 3.52 4.83
C THR A 45 -4.67 3.93 3.39
N ALA A 46 -5.91 4.27 3.05
CA ALA A 46 -6.25 4.76 1.72
C ALA A 46 -5.54 6.09 1.40
N GLY A 47 -5.33 6.31 0.11
CA GLY A 47 -4.87 7.59 -0.38
C GLY A 47 -5.90 8.68 -0.11
N LYS A 48 -5.45 9.93 -0.09
CA LYS A 48 -6.33 11.08 0.07
C LYS A 48 -5.72 12.35 -0.52
N ASP A 49 -6.59 13.28 -0.88
CA ASP A 49 -6.27 14.68 -1.12
C ASP A 49 -7.03 15.51 -0.07
N ASP A 50 -6.31 16.34 0.70
CA ASP A 50 -6.93 17.23 1.69
C ASP A 50 -7.02 18.69 1.25
N GLY A 51 -6.76 18.95 -0.04
CA GLY A 51 -6.73 20.29 -0.64
C GLY A 51 -5.43 21.05 -0.40
N SER A 52 -4.55 20.56 0.48
CA SER A 52 -3.22 21.12 0.72
C SER A 52 -2.09 20.19 0.27
N ALA A 53 -2.32 18.88 0.33
CA ALA A 53 -1.40 17.86 -0.13
C ALA A 53 -2.14 16.60 -0.58
N GLN A 54 -1.45 15.84 -1.45
CA GLN A 54 -1.85 14.50 -1.85
C GLN A 54 -1.01 13.46 -1.12
N PHE A 55 -1.68 12.44 -0.61
CA PHE A 55 -1.10 11.34 0.12
C PHE A 55 -1.40 10.05 -0.63
N LEU A 56 -0.35 9.36 -1.05
CA LEU A 56 -0.45 8.07 -1.71
C LEU A 56 -1.04 7.01 -0.75
N PRO A 57 -1.82 6.04 -1.26
CA PRO A 57 -2.22 4.87 -0.48
C PRO A 57 -1.00 4.08 -0.01
N GLY A 58 -1.10 3.43 1.14
CA GLY A 58 0.02 2.72 1.73
C GLY A 58 -0.36 1.92 2.96
N GLY A 59 0.64 1.48 3.71
CA GLY A 59 0.45 0.81 4.99
C GLY A 59 1.70 0.75 5.84
N GLU A 60 1.51 0.52 7.14
CA GLU A 60 2.57 0.31 8.11
C GLU A 60 2.82 -1.19 8.32
N ALA A 61 4.08 -1.60 8.29
CA ALA A 61 4.48 -2.97 8.56
C ALA A 61 4.61 -3.22 10.07
N LEU A 62 3.66 -3.94 10.65
CA LEU A 62 3.51 -4.06 12.10
C LEU A 62 4.26 -5.26 12.69
N ALA A 63 4.28 -6.38 11.96
CA ALA A 63 4.87 -7.63 12.44
C ALA A 63 5.43 -8.46 11.28
N PRO A 64 6.44 -9.31 11.51
CA PRO A 64 6.95 -10.23 10.49
C PRO A 64 5.84 -11.14 9.96
N GLY A 65 5.83 -11.40 8.66
CA GLY A 65 4.78 -12.18 8.00
C GLY A 65 4.60 -11.80 6.53
N THR A 66 3.52 -12.28 5.93
CA THR A 66 3.17 -11.93 4.55
C THR A 66 1.71 -11.49 4.51
N ALA A 67 1.44 -10.38 3.84
CA ALA A 67 0.10 -9.89 3.55
C ALA A 67 -0.05 -9.63 2.05
N GLU A 68 -1.21 -9.96 1.49
CA GLU A 68 -1.59 -9.54 0.15
C GLU A 68 -2.32 -8.21 0.25
N ILE A 69 -1.78 -7.19 -0.40
CA ILE A 69 -2.37 -5.87 -0.49
C ILE A 69 -3.07 -5.75 -1.84
N THR A 70 -4.36 -5.44 -1.80
CA THR A 70 -5.15 -5.21 -3.00
C THR A 70 -5.53 -3.74 -3.08
N LEU A 71 -5.15 -3.09 -4.18
CA LEU A 71 -5.68 -1.80 -4.59
C LEU A 71 -6.78 -2.02 -5.63
N THR A 72 -7.93 -1.38 -5.45
CA THR A 72 -9.05 -1.41 -6.42
C THR A 72 -9.34 0.01 -6.90
N ASN A 73 -9.27 0.22 -8.20
CA ASN A 73 -9.63 1.50 -8.82
C ASN A 73 -11.15 1.64 -8.83
N MET A 74 -11.69 2.69 -8.21
CA MET A 74 -13.12 2.90 -8.12
C MET A 74 -13.73 3.56 -9.36
N ASP A 75 -12.90 4.15 -10.24
CA ASP A 75 -13.33 4.62 -11.56
C ASP A 75 -13.46 3.44 -12.55
N ASN A 76 -12.72 2.36 -12.32
CA ASN A 76 -12.84 1.09 -13.03
C ASN A 76 -12.57 -0.10 -12.10
N THR A 77 -13.61 -0.65 -11.48
CA THR A 77 -13.48 -1.71 -10.45
C THR A 77 -12.93 -3.05 -10.95
N GLU A 78 -12.81 -3.23 -12.28
CA GLU A 78 -12.11 -4.38 -12.87
C GLU A 78 -10.58 -4.21 -12.83
N ASP A 79 -10.09 -2.98 -12.73
CA ASP A 79 -8.68 -2.66 -12.57
C ASP A 79 -8.27 -2.84 -11.10
N LYS A 80 -7.54 -3.93 -10.87
CA LYS A 80 -7.04 -4.32 -9.55
C LYS A 80 -5.55 -4.52 -9.62
N TRP A 81 -4.88 -4.01 -8.61
CA TRP A 81 -3.46 -4.20 -8.43
C TRP A 81 -3.19 -4.92 -7.12
N VAL A 82 -2.66 -6.13 -7.24
CA VAL A 82 -2.40 -7.03 -6.11
C VAL A 82 -0.90 -7.17 -5.90
N VAL A 83 -0.45 -6.95 -4.66
CA VAL A 83 0.97 -6.96 -4.28
C VAL A 83 1.16 -7.78 -3.01
N THR A 84 2.06 -8.76 -3.07
CA THR A 84 2.50 -9.50 -1.89
C THR A 84 3.55 -8.70 -1.12
N VAL A 85 3.24 -8.31 0.11
CA VAL A 85 4.20 -7.65 1.01
C VAL A 85 4.73 -8.67 2.00
N THR A 86 6.05 -8.86 2.00
CA THR A 86 6.75 -9.68 3.00
C THR A 86 7.40 -8.76 4.02
N VAL A 87 7.06 -8.95 5.29
CA VAL A 87 7.60 -8.19 6.41
C VAL A 87 8.67 -9.02 7.14
N THR A 88 9.85 -8.44 7.31
CA THR A 88 10.98 -9.02 8.08
C THR A 88 11.31 -8.19 9.31
N GLU A 89 12.06 -8.76 10.25
CA GLU A 89 12.65 -8.01 11.38
C GLU A 89 13.60 -6.90 10.94
#